data_AF-T0ZNP1-F1
#
_entry.id   AF-T0ZNP1-F1
#
_cell.length_a   1.000
_cell.length_b   1.000
_cell.length_c   1.000
_cell.angle_alpha   90.00
_cell.angle_beta   90.00
_cell.angle_gamma   90.00
#
_symmetry.space_group_name_H-M   'P 1'
#
loop_
_entity.id
_entity.type
_entity.pdbx_description
1 polymer ?
#
loop_
_entity_poly.entity_id
_entity_poly.type
_entity_poly.pdbx_seq_one_letter_code
_entity_poly.pdbx_strand_id
1 'polypeptide(L)'
;MRHVKPSAEPRNLTHTDTKRVTHISTTTLTGAAARNKGMALFPRKINGRYAMIGRQDNENLYLIYSDDLYSWEEGAVLLAPRFPWEFVQIGNCGSPIELEEGWLLLTHGVAPMRRYSIGAVLLDKQDPAKVLGRLPEPLLRPERSAREGYVPNVVYTCGAMRQGARLILPYAVCDTFSNFATVEIAKLIAAMAP
;
A
#
# COMPACT_ATOMS: atom_id res chain seq x y z
N MET A 1 -1.07 34.43 -33.16
CA MET A 1 -1.66 33.45 -32.23
C MET A 1 -0.73 33.30 -31.03
N ARG A 2 -1.21 33.64 -29.82
CA ARG A 2 -0.39 33.62 -28.59
C ARG A 2 -0.40 32.21 -28.00
N HIS A 3 0.78 31.66 -27.75
CA HIS A 3 0.96 30.44 -26.96
C HIS A 3 0.64 30.74 -25.48
N VAL A 4 -0.35 30.05 -24.92
CA VAL A 4 -0.61 30.04 -23.48
C VAL A 4 -0.01 28.74 -22.93
N LYS A 5 1.01 28.84 -22.07
CA LYS A 5 1.48 27.72 -21.26
C LYS A 5 0.42 27.43 -20.17
N PRO A 6 0.00 26.18 -19.95
CA PRO A 6 -0.82 25.86 -18.78
C PRO A 6 0.04 25.96 -17.52
N SER A 7 -0.46 26.67 -16.51
CA SER A 7 0.08 26.73 -15.16
C SER A 7 -0.12 25.37 -14.47
N ALA A 8 0.96 24.83 -13.91
CA ALA A 8 0.92 23.61 -13.10
C ALA A 8 0.54 23.94 -11.66
N GLU A 9 -0.74 23.89 -11.34
CA GLU A 9 -1.18 23.79 -9.94
C GLU A 9 -1.06 22.35 -9.44
N PRO A 10 -0.72 22.13 -8.16
CA PRO A 10 -0.58 20.81 -7.58
C PRO A 10 -1.95 20.12 -7.52
N ARG A 11 -2.16 19.10 -8.35
CA ARG A 11 -3.38 18.28 -8.32
C ARG A 11 -3.27 17.25 -7.19
N ASN A 12 -4.11 17.39 -6.17
CA ASN A 12 -4.39 16.32 -5.20
C ASN A 12 -5.11 15.17 -5.92
N LEU A 13 -4.65 13.93 -5.74
CA LEU A 13 -5.19 12.73 -6.41
C LEU A 13 -6.41 12.10 -5.70
N THR A 14 -7.01 12.78 -4.73
CA THR A 14 -8.16 12.26 -3.98
C THR A 14 -9.38 13.16 -4.20
N HIS A 15 -10.05 13.00 -5.34
CA HIS A 15 -11.37 13.60 -5.57
C HIS A 15 -12.28 12.59 -6.28
N THR A 16 -13.47 12.36 -5.71
CA THR A 16 -14.61 11.56 -6.24
C THR A 16 -15.27 12.25 -7.43
N ASP A 17 -14.47 12.66 -8.40
CA ASP A 17 -14.91 13.12 -9.69
C ASP A 17 -14.35 12.11 -10.68
N THR A 18 -15.18 11.18 -11.16
CA THR A 18 -14.77 10.18 -12.14
C THR A 18 -14.48 10.87 -13.47
N LYS A 19 -13.30 11.51 -13.54
CA LYS A 19 -12.74 12.02 -14.78
C LYS A 19 -12.58 10.83 -15.70
N ARG A 20 -13.21 10.91 -16.88
CA ARG A 20 -13.06 9.91 -17.93
C ARG A 20 -11.56 9.75 -18.22
N VAL A 21 -11.04 8.53 -18.08
CA VAL A 21 -9.69 8.21 -18.54
C VAL A 21 -9.75 8.19 -20.07
N THR A 22 -9.25 9.25 -20.71
CA THR A 22 -9.25 9.39 -22.17
C THR A 22 -7.90 9.09 -22.80
N HIS A 23 -6.85 8.94 -21.99
CA HIS A 23 -5.50 8.69 -22.44
C HIS A 23 -4.77 7.76 -21.48
N ILE A 24 -4.12 6.73 -22.04
CA ILE A 24 -3.27 5.80 -21.31
C ILE A 24 -1.93 5.79 -22.05
N SER A 25 -0.86 6.07 -21.32
CA SER A 25 0.51 5.95 -21.80
C SER A 25 1.29 5.00 -20.90
N THR A 26 2.30 4.37 -21.48
CA THR A 26 3.22 3.49 -20.76
C THR A 26 4.61 4.08 -20.82
N THR A 27 5.34 3.98 -19.72
CA THR A 27 6.74 4.43 -19.63
C THR A 27 7.46 3.49 -18.68
N THR A 28 8.68 3.12 -19.05
CA THR A 28 9.52 2.25 -18.24
C THR A 28 10.07 3.02 -17.05
N LEU A 29 9.97 2.44 -15.86
CA LEU A 29 10.66 2.95 -14.67
C LEU A 29 12.14 2.53 -14.71
N THR A 30 13.03 3.42 -14.27
CA THR A 30 14.48 3.20 -14.22
C THR A 30 14.99 3.26 -12.77
N GLY A 31 16.23 2.83 -12.56
CA GLY A 31 16.90 2.82 -11.24
C GLY A 31 16.87 1.48 -10.53
N ALA A 32 17.64 1.36 -9.45
CA ALA A 32 17.82 0.11 -8.72
C ALA A 32 16.50 -0.46 -8.15
N ALA A 33 15.65 0.40 -7.58
CA ALA A 33 14.38 -0.03 -7.00
C ALA A 33 13.35 -0.45 -8.05
N ALA A 34 13.41 0.09 -9.27
CA ALA A 34 12.49 -0.25 -10.35
C ALA A 34 12.61 -1.71 -10.85
N ARG A 35 13.70 -2.41 -10.51
CA ARG A 35 13.90 -3.84 -10.84
C ARG A 35 13.11 -4.78 -9.92
N ASN A 36 12.53 -4.24 -8.84
CA ASN A 36 11.84 -5.00 -7.82
C ASN A 36 10.32 -4.98 -7.99
N LYS A 37 9.62 -5.69 -7.10
CA LYS A 37 8.16 -5.81 -7.08
C LYS A 37 7.52 -5.03 -5.94
N GLY A 38 6.23 -4.73 -6.11
CA GLY A 38 5.41 -4.11 -5.07
C GLY A 38 5.78 -2.65 -4.86
N MET A 39 5.85 -1.86 -5.93
CA MET A 39 6.00 -0.40 -5.82
C MET A 39 4.61 0.23 -5.65
N ALA A 40 4.42 0.92 -4.52
CA ALA A 40 3.18 1.60 -4.17
C ALA A 40 3.45 3.10 -3.99
N LEU A 41 3.07 3.89 -5.00
CA LEU A 41 3.20 5.34 -5.02
C LEU A 41 2.26 5.97 -4.00
N PHE A 42 2.74 6.92 -3.20
CA PHE A 42 1.88 7.77 -2.39
C PHE A 42 1.03 8.67 -3.29
N PRO A 43 -0.24 8.97 -2.91
CA PRO A 43 -1.17 9.71 -3.77
C PRO A 43 -0.84 11.20 -3.92
N ARG A 44 0.27 11.67 -3.34
CA ARG A 44 0.84 13.00 -3.57
C ARG A 44 2.30 13.02 -3.14
N LYS A 45 2.98 14.12 -3.50
CA LYS A 45 4.32 14.41 -3.00
C LYS A 45 4.33 14.58 -1.47
N ILE A 46 5.44 14.21 -0.86
CA ILE A 46 5.77 14.38 0.55
C ILE A 46 7.01 15.25 0.61
N ASN A 47 6.92 16.41 1.26
CA ASN A 47 8.00 17.40 1.37
C ASN A 47 8.65 17.74 0.01
N GLY A 48 7.82 17.90 -1.04
CA GLY A 48 8.24 18.28 -2.38
C GLY A 48 8.73 17.12 -3.28
N ARG A 49 8.87 15.91 -2.74
CA ARG A 49 9.38 14.73 -3.45
C ARG A 49 8.30 13.68 -3.66
N TYR A 50 8.41 12.87 -4.71
CA TYR A 50 7.60 11.66 -4.85
C TYR A 50 8.10 10.61 -3.86
N ALA A 51 7.19 9.78 -3.36
CA ALA A 51 7.50 8.72 -2.42
C ALA A 51 6.80 7.42 -2.83
N MET A 52 7.46 6.29 -2.61
CA MET A 52 6.93 4.95 -2.81
C MET A 52 7.24 4.05 -1.63
N ILE A 53 6.33 3.13 -1.34
CA ILE A 53 6.64 1.93 -0.58
C ILE A 53 7.05 0.84 -1.56
N GLY A 54 8.23 0.26 -1.38
CA GLY A 54 8.76 -0.83 -2.22
C GLY A 54 9.18 -2.04 -1.39
N ARG A 55 9.60 -3.11 -2.07
CA ARG A 55 10.29 -4.25 -1.43
C ARG A 55 11.47 -4.66 -2.29
N GLN A 56 12.68 -4.47 -1.77
CA GLN A 56 13.91 -4.57 -2.56
C GLN A 56 14.73 -5.84 -2.30
N ASP A 57 14.42 -6.55 -1.21
CA ASP A 57 15.17 -7.70 -0.73
C ASP A 57 14.29 -8.97 -0.59
N ASN A 58 13.07 -8.93 -1.13
CA ASN A 58 12.03 -9.95 -0.99
C ASN A 58 11.46 -10.17 0.43
N GLU A 59 11.85 -9.36 1.42
CA GLU A 59 11.45 -9.56 2.81
C GLU A 59 10.84 -8.29 3.43
N ASN A 60 11.53 -7.17 3.32
CA ASN A 60 11.26 -5.95 4.05
C ASN A 60 10.53 -4.91 3.19
N LEU A 61 9.86 -3.97 3.85
CA LEU A 61 9.31 -2.79 3.20
C LEU A 61 10.32 -1.65 3.25
N TYR A 62 10.45 -0.94 2.13
CA TYR A 62 11.34 0.20 1.96
C TYR A 62 10.53 1.46 1.65
N LEU A 63 10.95 2.58 2.22
CA LEU A 63 10.50 3.91 1.83
C LEU A 63 11.51 4.50 0.86
N ILE A 64 11.04 4.81 -0.34
CA ILE A 64 11.87 5.26 -1.45
C ILE A 64 11.38 6.64 -1.88
N TYR A 65 12.31 7.57 -2.10
CA TYR A 65 12.01 8.92 -2.58
C TYR A 65 12.60 9.15 -3.97
N SER A 66 11.90 9.93 -4.77
CA SER A 66 12.38 10.41 -6.08
C SER A 66 11.95 11.85 -6.33
N ASP A 67 12.71 12.54 -7.17
CA ASP A 67 12.41 13.91 -7.61
C ASP A 67 11.45 13.91 -8.82
N ASP A 68 11.34 12.79 -9.53
CA ASP A 68 10.40 12.55 -10.62
C ASP A 68 9.61 11.22 -10.44
N LEU A 69 8.76 10.88 -11.41
CA LEU A 69 7.93 9.67 -11.36
C LEU A 69 8.58 8.44 -12.02
N TYR A 70 9.74 8.61 -12.67
CA TYR A 70 10.30 7.65 -13.61
C TYR A 70 11.57 6.99 -13.08
N SER A 71 12.39 7.69 -12.31
CA SER A 71 13.68 7.21 -11.80
C SER A 71 13.61 6.93 -10.31
N TRP A 72 13.83 5.66 -9.91
CA TRP A 72 13.68 5.19 -8.54
C TRP A 72 14.91 4.38 -8.12
N GLU A 73 15.75 5.00 -7.28
CA GLU A 73 16.91 4.36 -6.67
C GLU A 73 16.58 3.68 -5.34
N GLU A 74 17.58 3.12 -4.67
CA GLU A 74 17.39 2.46 -3.39
C GLU A 74 16.81 3.40 -2.32
N GLY A 75 16.14 2.80 -1.34
CA GLY A 75 15.44 3.50 -0.27
C GLY A 75 15.90 3.01 1.09
N ALA A 76 15.36 3.59 2.15
CA ALA A 76 15.61 3.12 3.52
C ALA A 76 14.62 2.01 3.90
N VAL A 77 15.06 1.05 4.71
CA VAL A 77 14.16 0.07 5.33
C VAL A 77 13.14 0.82 6.20
N LEU A 78 11.86 0.58 5.94
CA LEU A 78 10.73 1.14 6.69
C LEU A 78 10.18 0.14 7.70
N LEU A 79 9.94 -1.10 7.29
CA LEU A 79 9.42 -2.15 8.17
C LEU A 79 10.12 -3.48 7.85
N ALA A 80 10.34 -4.25 8.90
CA ALA A 80 10.70 -5.66 8.83
C ALA A 80 9.58 -6.55 9.42
N PRO A 81 9.55 -7.85 9.11
CA PRO A 81 8.76 -8.83 9.87
C PRO A 81 8.96 -8.67 11.39
N ARG A 82 7.86 -8.54 12.14
CA ARG A 82 7.87 -8.39 13.60
C ARG A 82 7.00 -9.46 14.28
N PHE A 83 5.86 -9.81 13.68
CA PHE A 83 4.88 -10.73 14.28
C PHE A 83 4.89 -12.13 13.64
N PRO A 84 4.42 -13.17 14.36
CA PRO A 84 4.42 -14.55 13.84
C PRO A 84 3.68 -14.74 12.51
N TRP A 85 2.63 -13.96 12.26
CA TRP A 85 1.82 -14.06 11.03
C TRP A 85 2.50 -13.44 9.80
N GLU A 86 3.60 -12.74 9.98
CA GLU A 86 4.37 -12.05 8.94
C GLU A 86 5.85 -12.46 8.95
N PHE A 87 6.20 -13.51 9.70
CA PHE A 87 7.56 -13.93 10.02
C PHE A 87 8.48 -14.14 8.82
N VAL A 88 7.95 -14.58 7.67
CA VAL A 88 8.77 -14.91 6.49
C VAL A 88 9.08 -13.67 5.65
N GLN A 89 8.08 -12.83 5.42
CA GLN A 89 8.20 -11.61 4.61
C GLN A 89 6.95 -10.75 4.76
N ILE A 90 7.11 -9.47 4.45
CA ILE A 90 6.03 -8.51 4.29
C ILE A 90 6.00 -7.90 2.89
N GLY A 91 4.92 -7.21 2.57
CA GLY A 91 4.82 -6.35 1.41
C GLY A 91 3.65 -5.40 1.53
N ASN A 92 3.60 -4.37 0.69
CA ASN A 92 2.46 -3.46 0.67
C ASN A 92 1.35 -4.06 -0.17
N CYS A 93 0.14 -3.60 0.10
CA CYS A 93 -1.06 -3.95 -0.63
C CYS A 93 -1.53 -2.75 -1.47
N GLY A 94 -0.61 -2.00 -2.06
CA GLY A 94 -0.93 -0.81 -2.87
C GLY A 94 -0.69 0.52 -2.15
N SER A 95 -1.19 1.58 -2.78
CA SER A 95 -0.93 2.98 -2.37
C SER A 95 -1.38 3.25 -0.93
N PRO A 96 -0.55 3.93 -0.11
CA PRO A 96 -0.97 4.41 1.20
C PRO A 96 -2.19 5.33 1.11
N ILE A 97 -3.15 5.14 2.01
CA ILE A 97 -4.39 5.90 2.05
C ILE A 97 -4.21 7.12 2.95
N GLU A 98 -4.48 8.30 2.38
CA GLU A 98 -4.44 9.59 3.06
C GLU A 98 -5.56 9.69 4.12
N LEU A 99 -5.18 9.69 5.40
CA LEU A 99 -6.08 9.94 6.54
C LEU A 99 -5.70 11.25 7.27
N GLU A 100 -6.52 11.68 8.21
CA GLU A 100 -6.20 12.83 9.07
C GLU A 100 -5.10 12.45 10.08
N GLU A 101 -5.15 11.22 10.58
CA GLU A 101 -4.25 10.64 11.57
C GLU A 101 -2.88 10.26 10.99
N GLY A 102 -2.75 10.17 9.67
CA GLY A 102 -1.51 9.71 9.02
C GLY A 102 -1.71 9.12 7.63
N TRP A 103 -0.78 8.25 7.25
CA TRP A 103 -0.89 7.38 6.08
C TRP A 103 -1.24 5.97 6.52
N LEU A 104 -2.42 5.48 6.15
CA LEU A 104 -2.77 4.10 6.36
C LEU A 104 -2.19 3.25 5.24
N LEU A 105 -1.19 2.44 5.57
CA LEU A 105 -0.57 1.48 4.68
C LEU A 105 -1.13 0.09 4.98
N LEU A 106 -1.83 -0.49 3.99
CA LEU A 106 -2.20 -1.91 4.05
C LEU A 106 -1.00 -2.77 3.67
N THR A 107 -0.79 -3.84 4.42
CA THR A 107 0.31 -4.78 4.19
C THR A 107 -0.21 -6.20 4.03
N HIS A 108 0.58 -7.05 3.38
CA HIS A 108 0.46 -8.48 3.51
C HIS A 108 1.64 -9.01 4.30
N GLY A 109 1.40 -10.03 5.12
CA GLY A 109 2.40 -10.79 5.84
C GLY A 109 2.32 -12.26 5.45
N VAL A 110 3.48 -12.91 5.40
CA VAL A 110 3.60 -14.33 5.09
C VAL A 110 4.10 -15.08 6.32
N ALA A 111 3.27 -16.00 6.82
CA ALA A 111 3.65 -16.92 7.88
C ALA A 111 4.19 -18.25 7.29
N PRO A 112 4.71 -19.17 8.14
CA PRO A 112 5.03 -20.53 7.71
C PRO A 112 3.89 -21.22 6.95
N MET A 113 4.26 -22.17 6.09
CA MET A 113 3.35 -22.83 5.15
C MET A 113 2.67 -21.86 4.17
N ARG A 114 3.33 -20.73 3.87
CA ARG A 114 2.89 -19.71 2.91
C ARG A 114 1.49 -19.15 3.21
N ARG A 115 1.20 -18.89 4.49
CA ARG A 115 -0.07 -18.28 4.86
C ARG A 115 -0.01 -16.77 4.65
N TYR A 116 -0.69 -16.26 3.62
CA TYR A 116 -0.78 -14.83 3.34
C TYR A 116 -1.96 -14.23 4.07
N SER A 117 -1.70 -13.23 4.90
CA SER A 117 -2.70 -12.49 5.65
C SER A 117 -2.54 -10.99 5.40
N ILE A 118 -3.62 -10.23 5.52
CA ILE A 118 -3.61 -8.77 5.35
C ILE A 118 -3.50 -8.12 6.73
N GLY A 119 -2.65 -7.10 6.85
CA GLY A 119 -2.52 -6.24 8.02
C GLY A 119 -2.54 -4.76 7.64
N ALA A 120 -2.25 -3.91 8.61
CA ALA A 120 -2.26 -2.46 8.44
C ALA A 120 -1.24 -1.78 9.35
N VAL A 121 -0.70 -0.67 8.86
CA VAL A 121 0.27 0.20 9.54
C VAL A 121 -0.20 1.64 9.37
N LEU A 122 -0.12 2.44 10.42
CA LEU A 122 -0.29 3.89 10.38
C LEU A 122 1.10 4.53 10.40
N LEU A 123 1.42 5.33 9.38
CA LEU A 123 2.65 6.12 9.29
C LEU A 123 2.36 7.59 9.53
N ASP A 124 3.33 8.34 10.02
CA ASP A 124 3.21 9.77 10.24
C ASP A 124 2.98 10.54 8.94
N LYS A 125 2.13 11.57 9.03
CA LYS A 125 1.61 12.29 7.88
C LYS A 125 2.67 13.11 7.15
N GLN A 126 3.59 13.71 7.90
CA GLN A 126 4.64 14.59 7.40
C GLN A 126 5.94 13.82 7.14
N ASP A 127 6.20 12.79 7.95
CA ASP A 127 7.39 11.96 7.87
C ASP A 127 7.01 10.46 7.87
N PRO A 128 6.69 9.86 6.70
CA PRO A 128 6.25 8.47 6.62
C PRO A 128 7.31 7.45 7.03
N ALA A 129 8.54 7.86 7.36
CA ALA A 129 9.53 6.99 8.00
C ALA A 129 9.16 6.65 9.45
N LYS A 130 8.29 7.44 10.08
CA LYS A 130 7.82 7.21 11.45
C LYS A 130 6.56 6.34 11.44
N VAL A 131 6.66 5.18 12.08
CA VAL A 131 5.53 4.29 12.32
C VAL A 131 4.81 4.76 13.58
N LEU A 132 3.53 5.10 13.44
CA LEU A 132 2.67 5.52 14.57
C LEU A 132 1.94 4.34 15.20
N GLY A 133 1.69 3.29 14.42
CA GLY A 133 1.12 2.05 14.92
C GLY A 133 1.07 0.96 13.86
N ARG A 134 1.07 -0.29 14.30
CA ARG A 134 0.97 -1.48 13.46
C ARG A 134 0.04 -2.49 14.11
N LEU A 135 -0.80 -3.15 13.32
CA LEU A 135 -1.63 -4.23 13.86
C LEU A 135 -0.76 -5.40 14.35
N PRO A 136 -0.93 -5.86 15.60
CA PRO A 136 -0.21 -7.03 16.11
C PRO A 136 -0.76 -8.35 15.53
N GLU A 137 -2.03 -8.36 15.15
CA GLU A 137 -2.72 -9.51 14.55
C GLU A 137 -3.23 -9.15 13.14
N PRO A 138 -3.43 -10.14 12.24
CA PRO A 138 -3.94 -9.84 10.91
C PRO A 138 -5.30 -9.16 10.94
N LEU A 139 -5.48 -8.15 10.09
CA LEU A 139 -6.78 -7.59 9.76
C LEU A 139 -7.68 -8.64 9.09
N LEU A 140 -7.10 -9.41 8.17
CA LEU A 140 -7.78 -10.50 7.49
C LEU A 140 -6.85 -11.69 7.34
N ARG A 141 -7.35 -12.89 7.64
CA ARG A 141 -6.63 -14.16 7.50
C ARG A 141 -7.45 -15.12 6.63
N PRO A 142 -6.79 -16.04 5.92
CA PRO A 142 -7.49 -17.11 5.21
C PRO A 142 -8.32 -17.94 6.19
N GLU A 143 -9.55 -18.25 5.81
CA GLU A 143 -10.38 -19.19 6.57
C GLU A 143 -9.81 -20.61 6.47
N ARG A 144 -10.19 -21.48 7.41
CA ARG A 144 -9.75 -22.89 7.37
C ARG A 144 -10.20 -23.63 6.11
N SER A 145 -11.33 -23.22 5.54
CA SER A 145 -11.91 -23.69 4.27
C SER A 145 -11.15 -23.17 3.04
N ALA A 146 -10.43 -22.05 3.15
CA ALA A 146 -9.61 -21.45 2.08
C ALA A 146 -8.28 -22.22 1.84
N ARG A 147 -8.33 -23.55 1.97
CA ARG A 147 -7.28 -24.48 1.56
C ARG A 147 -7.50 -25.02 0.15
N GLU A 148 -8.66 -24.75 -0.43
CA GLU A 148 -9.05 -25.21 -1.76
C GLU A 148 -8.90 -24.05 -2.76
N GLY A 149 -8.01 -24.19 -3.74
CA GLY A 149 -7.72 -23.17 -4.75
C GLY A 149 -6.31 -23.31 -5.33
N TYR A 150 -5.96 -22.45 -6.31
CA TYR A 150 -4.66 -22.52 -7.01
C TYR A 150 -3.48 -22.24 -6.06
N VAL A 151 -3.65 -21.28 -5.14
CA VAL A 151 -2.71 -21.05 -4.04
C VAL A 151 -3.46 -21.14 -2.70
N PRO A 152 -3.28 -22.22 -1.92
CA PRO A 152 -4.01 -22.38 -0.66
C PRO A 152 -3.50 -21.42 0.42
N ASN A 153 -4.36 -21.07 1.37
CA ASN A 153 -4.04 -20.21 2.53
C ASN A 153 -3.65 -18.77 2.14
N VAL A 154 -4.33 -18.19 1.15
CA VAL A 154 -4.07 -16.81 0.69
C VAL A 154 -5.30 -15.95 0.81
N VAL A 155 -5.14 -14.81 1.49
CA VAL A 155 -5.92 -13.59 1.23
C VAL A 155 -4.97 -12.48 0.83
N TYR A 156 -5.32 -11.73 -0.20
CA TYR A 156 -4.47 -10.66 -0.74
C TYR A 156 -5.30 -9.48 -1.22
N THR A 157 -4.76 -8.27 -1.11
CA THR A 157 -5.41 -7.07 -1.65
C THR A 157 -4.39 -6.19 -2.38
N CYS A 158 -4.85 -5.47 -3.39
CA CYS A 158 -4.06 -4.48 -4.11
C CYS A 158 -4.45 -3.04 -3.74
N GLY A 159 -5.34 -2.87 -2.75
CA GLY A 159 -5.69 -1.59 -2.18
C GLY A 159 -7.05 -1.61 -1.51
N ALA A 160 -7.37 -0.51 -0.84
CA ALA A 160 -8.71 -0.25 -0.32
C ALA A 160 -9.15 1.17 -0.68
N MET A 161 -10.44 1.40 -0.62
CA MET A 161 -11.04 2.71 -0.83
C MET A 161 -11.56 3.25 0.49
N ARG A 162 -11.17 4.48 0.84
CA ARG A 162 -11.83 5.23 1.93
C ARG A 162 -13.17 5.75 1.43
N GLN A 163 -14.25 5.42 2.13
CA GLN A 163 -15.57 5.98 1.94
C GLN A 163 -16.06 6.54 3.29
N GLY A 164 -15.91 7.87 3.47
CA GLY A 164 -16.20 8.53 4.74
C GLY A 164 -15.32 7.99 5.88
N ALA A 165 -15.97 7.44 6.91
CA ALA A 165 -15.31 6.85 8.09
C ALA A 165 -15.00 5.34 7.94
N ARG A 166 -15.24 4.75 6.77
CA ARG A 166 -15.03 3.32 6.51
C ARG A 166 -14.01 3.09 5.41
N LEU A 167 -13.35 1.95 5.49
CA LEU A 167 -12.61 1.37 4.38
C LEU A 167 -13.45 0.29 3.73
N ILE A 168 -13.48 0.32 2.40
CA ILE A 168 -13.99 -0.75 1.55
C ILE A 168 -12.76 -1.51 1.05
N LEU A 169 -12.61 -2.76 1.48
CA LEU A 169 -11.46 -3.60 1.22
C LEU A 169 -11.83 -4.72 0.25
N PRO A 170 -11.62 -4.57 -1.07
CA PRO A 170 -11.60 -5.71 -1.97
C PRO A 170 -10.40 -6.60 -1.64
N TYR A 171 -10.61 -7.91 -1.61
CA TYR A 171 -9.53 -8.88 -1.43
C TYR A 171 -9.79 -10.14 -2.25
N ALA A 172 -8.70 -10.71 -2.78
CA ALA A 172 -8.69 -12.00 -3.44
C ALA A 172 -8.52 -13.12 -2.40
N VAL A 173 -9.16 -14.26 -2.67
CA VAL A 173 -9.03 -15.50 -1.90
C VAL A 173 -8.47 -16.55 -2.83
N CYS A 174 -7.38 -17.22 -2.40
CA CYS A 174 -6.78 -18.36 -3.09
C CYS A 174 -6.44 -18.17 -4.58
N ASP A 175 -6.25 -16.93 -5.01
CA ASP A 175 -6.05 -16.52 -6.42
C ASP A 175 -7.17 -16.98 -7.37
N THR A 176 -8.40 -17.15 -6.87
CA THR A 176 -9.54 -17.67 -7.65
C THR A 176 -10.72 -16.71 -7.73
N PHE A 177 -11.08 -16.05 -6.63
CA PHE A 177 -12.19 -15.10 -6.61
C PHE A 177 -11.88 -13.91 -5.70
N SER A 178 -12.68 -12.85 -5.84
CA SER A 178 -12.58 -11.64 -5.01
C SER A 178 -13.84 -11.47 -4.17
N ASN A 179 -13.67 -10.94 -2.96
CA ASN A 179 -14.74 -10.55 -2.05
C ASN A 179 -14.44 -9.16 -1.46
N PHE A 180 -15.35 -8.62 -0.66
CA PHE A 180 -15.22 -7.32 -0.02
C PHE A 180 -15.41 -7.44 1.48
N ALA A 181 -14.57 -6.74 2.23
CA ALA A 181 -14.77 -6.48 3.65
C ALA A 181 -14.94 -4.98 3.87
N THR A 182 -15.59 -4.60 4.98
CA THR A 182 -15.61 -3.21 5.42
C THR A 182 -15.15 -3.10 6.86
N VAL A 183 -14.43 -2.02 7.17
CA VAL A 183 -13.96 -1.74 8.53
C VAL A 183 -14.04 -0.25 8.82
N GLU A 184 -14.41 0.10 10.05
CA GLU A 184 -14.39 1.48 10.52
C GLU A 184 -12.95 1.90 10.81
N ILE A 185 -12.53 3.03 10.24
CA ILE A 185 -11.14 3.51 10.30
C ILE A 185 -10.70 3.74 11.75
N ALA A 186 -11.55 4.37 12.57
CA ALA A 186 -11.25 4.62 13.97
C ALA A 186 -11.00 3.32 14.76
N LYS A 187 -11.80 2.27 14.51
CA LYS A 187 -11.61 0.96 15.16
C LYS A 187 -10.33 0.28 14.69
N LEU A 188 -10.01 0.40 13.40
CA LEU A 188 -8.77 -0.12 12.83
C LEU A 188 -7.55 0.52 13.48
N ILE A 189 -7.53 1.85 13.60
CA ILE A 189 -6.42 2.59 14.23
C ILE A 189 -6.33 2.26 15.73
N ALA A 190 -7.46 2.22 16.44
CA ALA A 190 -7.49 1.90 17.87
C ALA A 190 -6.98 0.48 18.20
N ALA A 191 -7.01 -0.45 17.23
CA ALA A 191 -6.49 -1.81 17.39
C ALA A 191 -4.97 -1.92 17.16
N MET A 192 -4.30 -0.85 16.74
CA MET A 192 -2.86 -0.86 16.47
C MET A 192 -2.05 -0.69 17.75
N ALA A 193 -0.90 -1.36 17.80
CA ALA A 193 0.11 -1.15 18.83
C ALA A 193 1.23 -0.23 18.30
N PRO A 194 1.87 0.58 19.15
CA PRO A 194 3.04 1.38 18.77
C PRO A 194 4.22 0.54 18.21
#